data_AF-A0A2G5TU35-F1
#
_entry.id   AF-A0A2G5TU35-F1
#
_cell.length_a   1.000
_cell.length_b   1.000
_cell.length_c   1.000
_cell.angle_alpha   90.00
_cell.angle_beta   90.00
_cell.angle_gamma   90.00
#
_symmetry.space_group_name_H-M   'P 1'
#
loop_
_entity.id
_entity.type
_entity.pdbx_description
1 polymer ?
#
loop_
_entity_poly.entity_id
_entity_poly.type
_entity_poly.pdbx_seq_one_letter_code
_entity_poly.pdbx_strand_id
1 'polypeptide(L)' 'MFDTSLIVEKCEEYLVKESKMGLKKKLELAGKHRLQVLKKMCMDEIKSKDDIRSVVPDDLRELGFEMLAELFRKALDYN' A
#
# COMPACT_ATOMS: atom_id res chain seq x y z
N MET A 1 19.46 18.38 13.10
CA MET A 1 18.47 18.12 12.03
C MET A 1 18.13 16.65 12.15
N PHE A 2 16.88 16.26 12.41
CA PHE A 2 16.54 14.85 12.51
C PHE A 2 16.69 14.21 11.13
N ASP A 3 17.48 13.14 11.04
CA ASP A 3 17.61 12.32 9.82
C ASP A 3 16.28 11.63 9.54
N THR A 4 15.37 12.41 8.94
CA THR A 4 13.97 12.04 8.72
C THR A 4 13.87 10.84 7.79
N SER A 5 14.81 10.70 6.85
CA SER A 5 14.91 9.53 5.97
C SER A 5 15.13 8.23 6.73
N LEU A 6 16.01 8.24 7.74
CA LEU A 6 16.38 7.05 8.51
C LEU A 6 15.22 6.57 9.40
N ILE A 7 14.36 7.49 9.83
CA ILE A 7 13.13 7.20 10.58
C ILE A 7 12.09 6.58 9.64
N VAL A 8 11.91 7.14 8.43
CA VAL A 8 10.98 6.61 7.43
C VAL A 8 11.37 5.19 7.02
N GLU A 9 12.65 4.92 6.79
CA GLU A 9 13.14 3.57 6.45
C GLU A 9 12.84 2.56 7.57
N LYS A 10 13.10 2.91 8.83
CA LYS A 10 12.76 2.04 9.97
C LYS A 10 11.26 1.80 10.10
N CYS A 11 10.45 2.82 9.84
CA CYS A 11 8.99 2.67 9.82
C CYS A 11 8.54 1.76 8.68
N GLU A 12 9.10 1.87 7.48
CA GLU A 12 8.81 0.95 6.38
C GLU A 12 9.21 -0.47 6.72
N GLU A 13 10.41 -0.70 7.26
CA GLU A 13 10.85 -2.04 7.65
C GLU A 13 9.92 -2.65 8.70
N TYR A 14 9.49 -1.88 9.70
CA TYR A 14 8.54 -2.34 10.70
C TYR A 14 7.17 -2.65 10.09
N LEU A 15 6.65 -1.77 9.24
CA LEU A 15 5.37 -1.95 8.55
C LEU A 15 5.38 -3.17 7.61
N VAL A 16 6.55 -3.49 7.03
CA VAL A 16 6.74 -4.65 6.17
C VAL A 16 6.89 -5.94 6.98
N LYS A 17 7.84 -5.98 7.93
CA LYS A 17 8.29 -7.20 8.60
C LYS A 17 7.48 -7.56 9.85
N GLU A 18 7.11 -6.58 10.66
CA GLU A 18 6.57 -6.83 12.01
C GLU A 18 5.10 -6.46 12.16
N SER A 19 4.60 -5.54 11.33
CA SER A 19 3.23 -5.07 11.43
C SER A 19 2.22 -6.16 11.09
N LYS A 20 1.40 -6.51 12.09
CA LYS A 20 0.21 -7.37 11.94
C LYS A 20 -0.99 -6.64 11.31
N MET A 21 -0.78 -5.45 10.74
CA MET A 21 -1.86 -4.71 10.06
C MET A 21 -2.31 -5.46 8.80
N GLY A 22 -3.62 -5.43 8.53
CA GLY A 22 -4.15 -5.94 7.27
C GLY A 22 -3.66 -5.14 6.06
N LEU A 23 -3.62 -5.80 4.89
CA LEU A 23 -3.11 -5.25 3.63
C LEU A 23 -3.74 -3.89 3.29
N LYS A 24 -5.05 -3.74 3.51
CA LYS A 24 -5.81 -2.48 3.34
C LYS A 24 -5.15 -1.28 4.04
N LYS A 25 -4.87 -1.40 5.34
CA LYS A 25 -4.30 -0.30 6.14
C LYS A 25 -2.85 -0.02 5.75
N LYS A 26 -2.07 -1.05 5.43
CA LYS A 26 -0.69 -0.89 4.94
C LYS A 26 -0.68 -0.11 3.62
N LEU A 27 -1.60 -0.46 2.73
CA LEU A 27 -1.75 0.16 1.43
C LEU A 27 -2.17 1.63 1.55
N GLU A 28 -3.14 1.94 2.42
CA GLU A 28 -3.52 3.33 2.74
C GLU A 28 -2.35 4.17 3.27
N LEU A 29 -1.58 3.63 4.22
CA LEU A 29 -0.39 4.31 4.74
C LEU A 29 0.64 4.56 3.64
N ALA A 30 0.86 3.56 2.77
CA ALA A 30 1.80 3.65 1.68
C ALA A 30 1.46 4.80 0.72
N GLY A 31 0.18 4.97 0.39
CA GLY A 31 -0.28 6.08 -0.44
C GLY A 31 -0.21 7.44 0.27
N LYS A 32 -0.61 7.51 1.55
CA LYS A 32 -0.61 8.78 2.32
C LYS A 32 0.80 9.32 2.58
N HIS A 33 1.76 8.44 2.86
CA HIS A 33 3.13 8.82 3.25
C HIS A 33 4.18 8.58 2.15
N ARG A 34 3.77 8.20 0.92
CA ARG A 34 4.67 7.89 -0.22
C ARG A 34 5.76 6.87 0.13
N LEU A 35 5.40 5.85 0.91
CA LEU A 35 6.29 4.77 1.34
C LEU A 35 6.45 3.76 0.18
N GLN A 36 7.52 3.88 -0.59
CA GLN A 36 7.68 3.13 -1.84
C GLN A 36 7.92 1.64 -1.61
N VAL A 37 8.65 1.26 -0.56
CA VAL A 37 8.92 -0.14 -0.22
C VAL A 37 7.63 -0.81 0.25
N LEU A 38 6.88 -0.13 1.12
CA LEU A 38 5.59 -0.62 1.60
C LEU A 38 4.58 -0.75 0.45
N LYS A 39 4.54 0.25 -0.46
CA LYS A 39 3.68 0.22 -1.65
C LYS A 39 4.01 -0.98 -2.52
N LYS A 40 5.29 -1.20 -2.84
CA LYS A 40 5.72 -2.32 -3.68
C LYS A 40 5.34 -3.66 -3.06
N MET A 41 5.59 -3.84 -1.76
CA MET A 41 5.20 -5.06 -1.06
C MET A 41 3.68 -5.27 -1.09
N CYS A 42 2.87 -4.24 -0.81
CA CYS A 42 1.42 -4.36 -0.87
C CYS A 42 0.94 -4.70 -2.27
N MET A 43 1.57 -4.14 -3.31
CA MET A 43 1.27 -4.51 -4.69
C MET A 43 1.66 -5.96 -4.96
N ASP A 44 2.85 -6.44 -4.60
CA ASP A 44 3.28 -7.84 -4.79
C ASP A 44 2.36 -8.87 -4.10
N GLU A 45 1.80 -8.51 -2.93
CA GLU A 45 0.85 -9.34 -2.19
C GLU A 45 -0.51 -9.46 -2.88
N ILE A 46 -0.96 -8.42 -3.59
CA ILE A 46 -2.19 -8.47 -4.38
C ILE A 46 -1.95 -9.40 -5.58
N LYS A 47 -2.59 -10.58 -5.58
CA LYS A 47 -2.40 -11.60 -6.61
C LYS A 47 -3.68 -11.98 -7.35
N SER A 48 -4.84 -11.57 -6.83
CA SER A 48 -6.15 -11.88 -7.41
C SER A 48 -7.11 -10.69 -7.37
N LYS A 49 -8.19 -10.79 -8.14
CA LYS A 49 -9.33 -9.86 -8.10
C LYS A 49 -9.97 -9.80 -6.70
N ASP A 50 -9.97 -10.92 -5.97
CA ASP A 50 -10.48 -10.95 -4.59
C ASP A 50 -9.56 -10.22 -3.60
N ASP A 51 -8.24 -10.26 -3.80
CA ASP A 51 -7.30 -9.46 -3.00
C ASP A 51 -7.56 -7.97 -3.23
N ILE A 52 -7.79 -7.55 -4.49
CA ILE A 52 -8.16 -6.18 -4.82
C ILE A 52 -9.43 -5.76 -4.08
N ARG A 53 -10.48 -6.59 -4.12
CA ARG A 53 -11.73 -6.30 -3.39
C ARG A 53 -11.53 -6.20 -1.89
N SER A 54 -10.59 -6.97 -1.32
CA SER A 54 -10.29 -6.96 0.11
C SER A 54 -9.55 -5.69 0.58
N VAL A 55 -8.78 -5.05 -0.31
CA VAL A 55 -8.01 -3.85 0.02
C VAL A 55 -8.68 -2.55 -0.38
N VAL A 56 -9.60 -2.61 -1.32
CA VAL A 56 -10.37 -1.43 -1.74
C VAL A 56 -11.29 -0.98 -0.57
N PRO A 57 -11.17 0.27 -0.10
CA PRO A 57 -12.11 0.84 0.87
C PRO A 57 -13.49 1.04 0.24
N ASP A 58 -14.51 1.12 1.10
CA ASP A 58 -15.87 1.45 0.69
C ASP A 58 -15.92 2.81 -0.03
N ASP A 59 -15.13 3.77 0.46
CA ASP A 59 -14.92 5.05 -0.19
C ASP A 59 -13.55 5.12 -0.88
N LEU A 60 -13.56 5.02 -2.21
CA LEU A 60 -12.35 5.12 -3.04
C LEU A 60 -11.59 6.44 -2.86
N ARG A 61 -12.23 7.50 -2.36
CA ARG A 61 -11.55 8.78 -2.10
C ARG A 61 -10.56 8.70 -0.94
N GLU A 62 -10.70 7.72 -0.05
CA GLU A 62 -9.73 7.43 1.00
C GLU A 62 -8.42 6.87 0.43
N LEU A 63 -8.54 6.21 -0.73
CA LEU A 63 -7.43 5.67 -1.49
C LEU A 63 -6.88 6.77 -2.41
N GLY A 64 -5.82 7.46 -1.96
CA GLY A 64 -5.21 8.56 -2.72
C GLY A 64 -5.04 8.24 -4.21
N PHE A 65 -5.22 9.24 -5.07
CA PHE A 65 -5.37 9.07 -6.53
C PHE A 65 -4.29 8.21 -7.20
N GLU A 66 -3.02 8.37 -6.84
CA GLU A 66 -1.92 7.56 -7.39
C GLU A 66 -2.08 6.06 -7.08
N MET A 67 -2.59 5.76 -5.89
CA MET A 67 -2.76 4.40 -5.41
C MET A 67 -3.96 3.72 -6.09
N LEU A 68 -5.04 4.48 -6.29
CA LEU A 68 -6.20 4.05 -7.07
C LEU A 68 -5.82 3.75 -8.53
N ALA A 69 -5.02 4.61 -9.16
CA ALA A 69 -4.55 4.40 -10.53
C ALA A 69 -3.74 3.09 -10.68
N GLU A 70 -2.88 2.80 -9.71
CA GLU A 70 -2.06 1.59 -9.68
C GLU A 70 -2.89 0.33 -9.47
N LEU A 71 -3.83 0.35 -8.50
CA LEU A 71 -4.77 -0.76 -8.31
C LEU A 71 -5.61 -1.00 -9.57
N PHE A 72 -6.08 0.06 -10.21
CA PHE A 72 -6.88 -0.04 -11.43
C PHE A 72 -6.07 -0.68 -12.56
N ARG A 73 -4.83 -0.23 -12.79
CA ARG A 73 -3.93 -0.83 -13.78
C ARG A 73 -3.72 -2.31 -13.51
N LYS A 74 -3.45 -2.66 -12.25
CA LYS A 74 -3.25 -4.05 -11.83
C LYS A 74 -4.53 -4.89 -11.99
N ALA A 75 -5.70 -4.31 -11.76
CA ALA A 75 -6.99 -4.97 -11.99
C ALA A 75 -7.21 -5.32 -13.46
N LEU A 76 -6.75 -4.46 -14.38
CA LEU A 76 -6.84 -4.69 -15.83
C LEU A 76 -5.87 -5.78 -16.33
N ASP A 77 -4.75 -5.99 -15.65
CA ASP A 77 -3.81 -7.08 -15.95
C ASP A 77 -4.36 -8.47 -15.55
N TYR A 78 -5.34 -8.55 -14.64
CA TYR A 78 -5.98 -9.81 -14.29
C TYR A 78 -7.06 -10.18 -15.30
N ASN A 79 -6.71 -11.07 -16.25
CA ASN A 79 -7.66 -11.69 -17.18
C ASN A 79 -8.66 -12.59 -16.43
#